data_AF-A0A0N4X6G5-F1
#
_entry.id   AF-A0A0N4X6G5-F1
#
_cell.length_a   1.000
_cell.length_b   1.000
_cell.length_c   1.000
_cell.angle_alpha   90.00
_cell.angle_beta   90.00
_cell.angle_gamma   90.00
#
_symmetry.space_group_name_H-M   'P 1'
#
loop_
_entity.id
_entity.type
_entity.pdbx_description
1 polymer ?
#
loop_
_entity_poly.entity_id
_entity_poly.type
_entity_poly.pdbx_seq_one_letter_code
_entity_poly.pdbx_strand_id
1 'polypeptide(L)'
;MVNARLGAVFMPHGLGHLIGLDVHDCGGYLGDALPRSQLPGLKSLRTTRTLKERMVITIEPGCYFIDTLLDAAFKDPKLAKYMVKTEIDKYRGQGGVRIEDDVVIWEKGNENMSDVPRTVEEIEHFMASEEFSDSTIQKSISDHLNKY
;
A
#
# COMPACT_ATOMS: atom_id res chain seq x y z
N MET A 1 -13.07 8.61 -16.26
CA MET A 1 -11.80 8.25 -15.58
C MET A 1 -11.84 6.84 -14.99
N VAL A 2 -12.75 6.54 -14.04
CA VAL A 2 -12.83 5.21 -13.35
C VAL A 2 -13.08 4.05 -14.32
N ASN A 3 -14.07 4.16 -15.21
CA ASN A 3 -14.34 3.13 -16.23
C ASN A 3 -13.16 2.89 -17.19
N ALA A 4 -12.32 3.90 -17.40
CA ALA A 4 -11.12 3.80 -18.20
C ALA A 4 -9.93 3.19 -17.41
N ARG A 5 -10.11 2.89 -16.12
CA ARG A 5 -9.10 2.30 -15.23
C ARG A 5 -7.82 3.14 -15.09
N LEU A 6 -7.91 4.46 -15.24
CA LEU A 6 -6.74 5.37 -15.15
C LEU A 6 -5.97 5.22 -13.83
N GLY A 7 -6.65 4.92 -12.72
CA GLY A 7 -5.99 4.72 -11.42
C GLY A 7 -4.90 3.64 -11.45
N ALA A 8 -5.00 2.64 -12.33
CA ALA A 8 -3.98 1.59 -12.47
C ALA A 8 -2.64 2.10 -13.05
N VAL A 9 -2.62 3.31 -13.63
CA VAL A 9 -1.39 3.98 -14.06
C VAL A 9 -0.58 4.43 -12.84
N PHE A 10 -1.27 4.88 -11.78
CA PHE A 10 -0.67 5.42 -10.55
C PHE A 10 -0.60 4.39 -9.42
N MET A 11 -1.42 3.33 -9.46
CA MET A 11 -1.38 2.19 -8.53
C MET A 11 -1.45 0.89 -9.34
N PRO A 12 -0.32 0.40 -9.88
CA PRO A 12 -0.31 -0.77 -10.77
C PRO A 12 -0.45 -2.12 -10.04
N HIS A 13 -0.33 -2.11 -8.72
CA HIS A 13 -0.45 -3.30 -7.87
C HIS A 13 -1.86 -3.49 -7.29
N GLY A 14 -2.08 -4.61 -6.61
CA GLY A 14 -3.30 -4.87 -5.85
C GLY A 14 -3.35 -3.99 -4.59
N LEU A 15 -4.55 -3.74 -4.07
CA LEU A 15 -4.72 -2.92 -2.85
C LEU A 15 -4.12 -3.56 -1.59
N GLY A 16 -3.95 -4.88 -1.60
CA GLY A 16 -3.44 -5.63 -0.47
C GLY A 16 -3.57 -7.13 -0.67
N HIS A 17 -3.19 -7.88 0.35
CA HIS A 17 -3.13 -9.33 0.34
C HIS A 17 -3.27 -9.93 1.72
N LEU A 18 -3.64 -11.21 1.78
CA LEU A 18 -3.63 -11.95 3.04
C LEU A 18 -2.18 -12.01 3.56
N ILE A 19 -2.02 -11.94 4.88
CA ILE A 19 -0.74 -12.03 5.58
C ILE A 19 -0.88 -12.97 6.77
N GLY A 20 0.18 -13.74 7.03
CA GLY A 20 0.19 -14.75 8.08
C GLY A 20 1.59 -15.30 8.29
N LEU A 21 1.75 -16.62 8.18
CA LEU A 21 3.09 -17.25 8.22
C LEU A 21 3.94 -16.82 7.03
N ASP A 22 3.31 -16.60 5.88
CA ASP A 22 3.92 -16.00 4.70
C ASP A 22 3.47 -14.53 4.57
N VAL A 23 4.37 -13.65 4.11
CA VAL A 23 4.02 -12.24 3.82
C VAL A 23 2.86 -12.16 2.83
N HIS A 24 2.97 -12.90 1.71
CA HIS A 24 1.86 -13.12 0.79
C HIS A 24 1.20 -14.45 1.10
N ASP A 25 0.31 -14.48 2.10
CA ASP A 25 -0.26 -15.72 2.62
C ASP A 25 -1.16 -16.45 1.61
N CYS A 26 -1.30 -17.75 1.84
CA CYS A 26 -2.02 -18.67 0.99
C CYS A 26 -3.54 -18.42 0.97
N GLY A 27 -4.25 -19.12 0.07
CA GLY A 27 -5.72 -19.16 0.11
C GLY A 27 -6.47 -17.97 -0.48
N GLY A 28 -5.79 -16.97 -1.05
CA GLY A 28 -6.42 -15.80 -1.68
C GLY A 28 -7.33 -16.11 -2.89
N TYR A 29 -7.17 -17.28 -3.51
CA TYR A 29 -7.97 -17.72 -4.67
C TYR A 29 -8.71 -19.05 -4.44
N LEU A 30 -9.01 -19.37 -3.18
CA LEU A 30 -9.76 -20.55 -2.78
C LEU A 30 -11.16 -20.18 -2.25
N GLY A 31 -12.04 -21.17 -2.10
CA GLY A 31 -13.36 -20.98 -1.51
C GLY A 31 -14.29 -20.12 -2.37
N ASP A 32 -14.71 -18.98 -1.83
CA ASP A 32 -15.62 -18.01 -2.47
C ASP A 32 -14.92 -16.99 -3.38
N ALA A 33 -13.62 -17.20 -3.66
CA ALA A 33 -12.87 -16.36 -4.57
C ALA A 33 -13.51 -16.35 -5.97
N LEU A 34 -13.69 -15.15 -6.53
CA LEU A 34 -14.01 -14.99 -7.94
C LEU A 34 -12.75 -15.19 -8.81
N PRO A 35 -12.88 -15.55 -10.09
CA PRO A 35 -11.74 -15.61 -10.99
C PRO A 35 -10.97 -14.27 -11.02
N ARG A 36 -9.64 -14.36 -11.12
CA ARG A 36 -8.78 -13.17 -11.18
C ARG A 36 -9.18 -12.29 -12.37
N SER A 37 -9.50 -11.04 -12.08
CA SER A 37 -9.84 -10.04 -13.11
C SER A 37 -8.68 -9.86 -14.09
N GLN A 38 -9.00 -9.58 -15.35
CA GLN A 38 -8.00 -9.20 -16.36
C GLN A 38 -7.83 -7.67 -16.48
N LEU A 39 -8.61 -6.90 -15.70
CA LEU A 39 -8.58 -5.45 -15.75
C LEU A 39 -7.30 -4.88 -15.12
N PRO A 40 -6.74 -3.77 -15.66
CA PRO A 40 -5.58 -3.09 -15.08
C PRO A 40 -5.76 -2.79 -13.59
N GLY A 41 -4.72 -3.01 -12.79
CA GLY A 41 -4.75 -2.93 -11.33
C GLY A 41 -5.38 -4.17 -10.68
N LEU A 42 -6.63 -4.51 -11.03
CA LEU A 42 -7.35 -5.64 -10.39
C LEU A 42 -6.72 -7.00 -10.68
N LYS A 43 -6.07 -7.15 -11.85
CA LYS A 43 -5.30 -8.36 -12.18
C LYS A 43 -4.12 -8.62 -11.24
N SER A 44 -3.70 -7.61 -10.50
CA SER A 44 -2.58 -7.65 -9.55
C SER A 44 -3.04 -7.87 -8.11
N LEU A 45 -4.36 -7.94 -7.83
CA LEU A 45 -4.87 -8.37 -6.52
C LEU A 45 -4.35 -9.77 -6.20
N ARG A 46 -4.12 -10.05 -4.91
CA ARG A 46 -3.73 -11.40 -4.45
C ARG A 46 -4.88 -12.20 -3.84
N THR A 47 -6.03 -11.56 -3.66
CA THR A 47 -7.28 -12.20 -3.25
C THR A 47 -8.47 -11.53 -3.93
N THR A 48 -9.49 -12.31 -4.24
CA THR A 48 -10.81 -11.85 -4.72
C THR A 48 -11.94 -12.32 -3.81
N ARG A 49 -11.57 -12.85 -2.63
CA ARG A 49 -12.51 -13.37 -1.64
C ARG A 49 -13.24 -12.24 -0.94
N THR A 50 -14.43 -12.54 -0.44
CA THR A 50 -15.10 -11.70 0.54
C THR A 50 -14.34 -11.79 1.86
N LEU A 51 -14.09 -10.65 2.51
CA LEU A 51 -13.47 -10.60 3.83
C LEU A 51 -14.35 -11.34 4.85
N LYS A 52 -13.72 -12.18 5.67
CA LYS A 52 -14.37 -12.95 6.74
C LYS A 52 -13.66 -12.70 8.05
N GLU A 53 -14.38 -12.87 9.16
CA GLU A 53 -13.82 -12.82 10.50
C GLU A 53 -12.53 -13.66 10.59
N ARG A 54 -11.53 -13.13 11.29
CA ARG A 54 -10.20 -13.69 11.53
C ARG A 54 -9.26 -13.75 10.33
N MET A 55 -9.67 -13.23 9.16
CA MET A 55 -8.69 -12.94 8.11
C MET A 55 -7.79 -11.79 8.56
N VAL A 56 -6.50 -11.88 8.24
CA VAL A 56 -5.56 -10.77 8.35
C VAL A 56 -5.15 -10.37 6.95
N ILE A 57 -5.20 -9.07 6.67
CA ILE A 57 -4.97 -8.52 5.32
C ILE A 57 -4.18 -7.23 5.40
N THR A 58 -3.27 -7.02 4.46
CA THR A 58 -2.63 -5.72 4.27
C THR A 58 -3.59 -4.75 3.59
N ILE A 59 -3.52 -3.47 3.98
CA ILE A 59 -4.19 -2.36 3.31
C ILE A 59 -3.09 -1.39 2.86
N GLU A 60 -2.71 -1.44 1.59
CA GLU A 60 -1.49 -0.82 1.09
C GLU A 60 -1.70 0.08 -0.14
N PRO A 61 -2.62 1.06 -0.13
CA PRO A 61 -2.78 1.95 -1.27
C PRO A 61 -1.48 2.72 -1.58
N GLY A 62 -1.22 2.91 -2.86
CA GLY A 62 -0.04 3.64 -3.32
C GLY A 62 -0.32 4.56 -4.50
N CYS A 63 0.51 5.58 -4.66
CA CYS A 63 0.51 6.50 -5.79
C CYS A 63 1.93 6.74 -6.26
N TYR A 64 2.22 6.36 -7.51
CA TYR A 64 3.55 6.42 -8.10
C TYR A 64 3.53 7.11 -9.46
N PHE A 65 4.63 7.81 -9.76
CA PHE A 65 4.86 8.47 -11.05
C PHE A 65 5.86 7.64 -11.86
N ILE A 66 5.40 6.51 -12.39
CA ILE A 66 6.22 5.55 -13.13
C ILE A 66 6.27 5.91 -14.61
N ASP A 67 7.44 6.31 -15.09
CA ASP A 67 7.61 6.88 -16.44
C ASP A 67 7.04 5.99 -17.55
N THR A 68 7.32 4.69 -17.52
CA THR A 68 6.85 3.75 -18.55
C THR A 68 5.33 3.63 -18.60
N LEU A 69 4.64 3.75 -17.45
CA LEU A 69 3.18 3.71 -17.38
C LEU A 69 2.57 5.04 -17.80
N LEU A 70 3.16 6.16 -17.35
CA LEU A 70 2.73 7.50 -17.73
C LEU A 70 2.87 7.73 -19.24
N ASP A 71 4.00 7.35 -19.83
CA ASP A 71 4.26 7.50 -21.26
C ASP A 71 3.28 6.68 -22.11
N ALA A 72 2.95 5.46 -21.67
CA ALA A 72 1.92 4.66 -22.31
C ALA A 72 0.53 5.31 -22.19
N ALA A 73 0.20 5.85 -21.01
CA ALA A 73 -1.09 6.50 -20.76
C ALA A 73 -1.27 7.80 -21.56
N PHE A 74 -0.22 8.62 -21.71
CA PHE A 74 -0.25 9.83 -22.54
C PHE A 74 -0.42 9.54 -24.04
N LYS A 75 0.00 8.35 -24.50
CA LYS A 75 -0.18 7.90 -25.89
C LYS A 75 -1.57 7.33 -26.16
N ASP A 76 -2.33 6.95 -25.13
CA ASP A 76 -3.70 6.44 -25.28
C ASP A 76 -4.72 7.59 -25.16
N PRO A 77 -5.42 7.99 -26.24
CA PRO A 77 -6.43 9.06 -26.18
C PRO A 77 -7.58 8.80 -25.19
N LYS A 78 -7.85 7.53 -24.85
CA LYS A 78 -8.88 7.17 -23.86
C LYS A 78 -8.46 7.55 -22.43
N LEU A 79 -7.16 7.57 -22.16
CA LEU A 79 -6.57 7.90 -20.86
C LEU A 79 -6.10 9.35 -20.82
N ALA A 80 -5.35 9.78 -21.83
CA ALA A 80 -4.69 11.08 -21.91
C ALA A 80 -5.66 12.26 -21.71
N LYS A 81 -6.91 12.14 -22.16
CA LYS A 81 -7.96 13.18 -21.97
C LYS A 81 -8.29 13.51 -20.51
N TYR A 82 -7.89 12.65 -19.57
CA TYR A 82 -8.07 12.86 -18.13
C TYR A 82 -6.80 13.35 -17.43
N MET A 83 -5.70 13.54 -18.15
CA MET A 83 -4.38 13.80 -17.59
C MET A 83 -3.88 15.19 -18.03
N VAL A 84 -3.40 15.99 -17.07
CA VAL A 84 -2.75 17.27 -17.37
C VAL A 84 -1.24 17.06 -17.35
N LYS A 85 -0.65 16.85 -18.54
CA LYS A 85 0.75 16.46 -18.68
C LYS A 85 1.71 17.42 -17.97
N THR A 86 1.49 18.73 -18.11
CA THR A 86 2.34 19.78 -17.51
C THR A 86 2.35 19.73 -15.98
N GLU A 87 1.25 19.29 -15.34
CA GLU A 87 1.19 19.14 -13.89
C GLU A 87 1.82 17.82 -13.45
N ILE A 88 1.55 16.73 -14.17
CA ILE A 88 2.10 15.40 -13.85
C ILE A 88 3.61 15.36 -14.01
N ASP A 89 4.16 16.03 -15.03
CA ASP A 89 5.60 16.06 -15.28
C ASP A 89 6.40 16.69 -14.12
N LYS A 90 5.78 17.54 -13.27
CA LYS A 90 6.40 18.10 -12.06
C LYS A 90 6.74 17.03 -11.01
N TYR A 91 6.09 15.87 -11.07
CA TYR A 91 6.25 14.77 -10.11
C TYR A 91 7.04 13.60 -10.68
N ARG A 92 7.42 13.62 -11.96
CA ARG A 92 8.33 12.61 -12.52
C ARG A 92 9.67 12.64 -11.79
N GLY A 93 10.23 11.47 -11.53
CA GLY A 93 11.45 11.32 -10.75
C GLY A 93 11.27 11.39 -9.22
N GLN A 94 10.09 11.80 -8.71
CA GLN A 94 9.83 11.80 -7.27
C GLN A 94 9.55 10.40 -6.69
N GLY A 95 9.36 9.39 -7.56
CA GLY A 95 9.03 8.04 -7.15
C GLY A 95 7.54 7.89 -6.84
N GLY A 96 7.20 7.71 -5.57
CA GLY A 96 5.83 7.55 -5.10
C GLY A 96 5.72 7.25 -3.62
N VAL A 97 4.49 7.16 -3.14
CA VAL A 97 4.15 6.91 -1.74
C VAL A 97 3.29 5.66 -1.65
N ARG A 98 3.52 4.85 -0.62
CA ARG A 98 2.64 3.76 -0.18
C ARG A 98 2.52 3.85 1.33
N ILE A 99 1.30 3.71 1.83
CA ILE A 99 1.01 3.59 3.26
C ILE A 99 0.37 2.23 3.43
N GLU A 100 0.93 1.41 4.31
CA GLU A 100 0.56 0.01 4.48
C GLU A 100 0.30 -0.29 5.95
N ASP A 101 -0.83 -0.92 6.20
CA ASP A 101 -1.30 -1.37 7.51
C ASP A 101 -1.64 -2.86 7.46
N ASP A 102 -1.34 -3.57 8.55
CA ASP A 102 -1.81 -4.94 8.78
C ASP A 102 -3.13 -4.91 9.57
N VAL A 103 -4.19 -5.48 9.01
CA VAL A 103 -5.55 -5.36 9.57
C VAL A 103 -6.17 -6.73 9.81
N VAL A 104 -6.63 -6.97 11.04
CA VAL A 104 -7.46 -8.13 11.40
C VAL A 104 -8.92 -7.80 11.17
N ILE A 105 -9.64 -8.69 10.48
CA ILE A 105 -11.08 -8.56 10.27
C ILE A 105 -11.82 -9.25 11.42
N TRP A 106 -12.76 -8.53 12.04
CA TRP A 106 -13.63 -9.09 13.07
C TRP A 106 -15.06 -9.25 12.55
N GLU A 107 -15.94 -9.93 13.30
CA GLU A 107 -17.34 -10.12 12.90
C GLU A 107 -18.02 -8.76 12.64
N LYS A 108 -17.64 -7.77 13.44
CA LYS A 108 -18.06 -6.37 13.31
C LYS A 108 -16.84 -5.47 13.29
N GLY A 109 -16.47 -5.01 12.10
CA GLY A 109 -15.38 -4.07 11.91
C GLY A 109 -14.02 -4.76 11.74
N ASN A 110 -12.98 -4.07 12.17
CA ASN A 110 -11.60 -4.50 12.01
C ASN A 110 -10.72 -3.89 13.12
N GLU A 111 -9.51 -4.41 13.24
CA GLU A 111 -8.46 -3.92 14.11
C GLU A 111 -7.19 -3.69 13.29
N ASN A 112 -6.64 -2.48 13.36
CA ASN A 112 -5.35 -2.16 12.76
C ASN A 112 -4.24 -2.55 13.75
N MET A 113 -3.33 -3.42 13.31
CA MET A 113 -2.18 -3.87 14.10
C MET A 113 -0.96 -2.96 13.94
N SER A 114 -0.97 -2.06 12.96
CA SER A 114 0.12 -1.13 12.69
C SER A 114 -0.03 0.13 13.53
N ASP A 115 0.91 0.35 14.43
CA ASP A 115 0.98 1.53 15.30
C ASP A 115 2.21 2.38 14.94
N VAL A 116 2.03 3.26 13.95
CA VAL A 116 3.07 4.18 13.45
C VAL A 116 2.47 5.54 13.11
N PRO A 117 3.26 6.63 13.14
CA PRO A 117 2.83 7.96 12.69
C PRO A 117 2.22 7.92 11.28
N ARG A 118 1.06 8.55 11.08
CA ARG A 118 0.34 8.55 9.79
C ARG A 118 0.09 9.94 9.23
N THR A 119 -0.26 10.90 10.08
CA THR A 119 -0.48 12.28 9.63
C THR A 119 0.85 12.96 9.31
N VAL A 120 0.82 14.01 8.49
CA VAL A 120 2.04 14.78 8.18
C VAL A 120 2.64 15.32 9.46
N GLU A 121 1.81 15.87 10.34
CA GLU A 121 2.22 16.44 11.63
C GLU A 121 2.85 15.38 12.55
N GLU A 122 2.25 14.20 12.65
CA GLU A 122 2.81 13.09 13.46
C GLU A 122 4.18 12.64 12.92
N ILE A 123 4.32 12.51 11.59
CA ILE A 123 5.57 12.09 10.96
C ILE A 123 6.64 13.16 11.16
N GLU A 124 6.35 14.43 10.88
CA GLU A 124 7.29 15.53 11.08
C GLU A 124 7.71 15.66 12.55
N HIS A 125 6.76 15.52 13.47
CA HIS A 125 7.04 15.53 14.90
C HIS A 125 7.93 14.35 15.31
N PHE A 126 7.60 13.13 14.87
CA PHE A 126 8.38 11.94 15.17
C PHE A 126 9.82 12.06 14.64
N MET A 127 9.99 12.52 13.39
CA MET A 127 11.31 12.70 12.77
C MET A 127 12.15 13.81 13.41
N ALA A 128 11.51 14.84 13.96
CA ALA A 128 12.19 15.92 14.68
C ALA A 128 12.52 15.56 16.15
N SER A 129 11.92 14.49 16.69
CA SER A 129 12.15 14.06 18.07
C SER A 129 13.54 13.42 18.23
N GLU A 130 14.28 13.80 19.28
CA GLU A 130 15.56 13.14 19.64
C GLU A 130 15.35 11.82 20.40
N GLU A 131 14.10 11.49 20.71
CA GLU A 131 13.72 10.33 21.52
C GLU A 131 14.10 9.01 20.83
N PHE A 132 14.08 8.98 19.50
CA PHE A 132 14.45 7.83 18.66
C PHE A 132 15.72 8.10 17.83
N SER A 133 16.80 8.54 18.48
CA SER A 133 18.12 8.60 17.83
C SER A 133 18.79 7.21 17.79
N ASP A 134 19.75 7.03 16.89
CA ASP A 134 20.61 5.84 16.86
C ASP A 134 21.21 5.54 18.23
N SER A 135 21.61 6.58 18.97
CA SER A 135 22.17 6.43 20.31
C SER A 135 21.13 5.95 21.33
N THR A 136 19.88 6.42 21.24
CA THR A 136 18.80 6.02 22.15
C THR A 136 18.34 4.59 21.86
N ILE A 137 18.28 4.22 20.58
CA ILE A 137 17.97 2.85 20.14
C ILE A 137 19.07 1.88 20.57
N GLN A 138 20.35 2.21 20.32
CA GLN A 138 21.49 1.38 20.74
C GLN A 138 21.54 1.19 22.26
N LYS A 139 21.22 2.24 23.03
CA LYS A 139 21.12 2.17 24.48
C LYS A 139 19.98 1.26 24.92
N SER A 140 18.78 1.42 24.35
CA SER A 140 17.61 0.57 24.65
C SER A 140 17.88 -0.91 24.36
N ILE A 141 18.53 -1.21 23.23
CA ILE A 141 18.98 -2.56 22.89
C ILE A 141 19.98 -3.10 23.91
N SER A 142 21.02 -2.31 24.26
CA SER A 142 21.99 -2.69 25.29
C SER A 142 21.33 -2.96 26.64
N ASP A 143 20.43 -2.11 27.09
CA ASP A 143 19.74 -2.23 28.37
C ASP A 143 18.85 -3.48 28.40
N HIS A 144 18.20 -3.84 27.29
CA HIS A 144 17.43 -5.08 27.17
C HIS A 144 18.32 -6.33 27.22
N LEU A 145 19.43 -6.33 26.46
CA LEU A 145 20.36 -7.45 26.40
C LEU A 145 21.07 -7.69 27.73
N ASN A 146 21.37 -6.64 28.51
CA ASN A 146 22.01 -6.74 29.81
C ASN A 146 21.04 -7.09 30.97
N LYS A 147 19.73 -7.18 30.69
CA LYS A 147 18.71 -7.53 31.69
C LYS A 147 18.56 -9.05 31.88
N TYR A 148 19.21 -9.84 31.04
CA TYR A 148 19.27 -11.31 31.06
C TYR A 148 20.72 -11.78 31.04
#